data_AF-A0A2V6XUU8-F1
#
_entry.id   AF-A0A2V6XUU8-F1
#
_cell.length_a   1.000
_cell.length_b   1.000
_cell.length_c   1.000
_cell.angle_alpha   90.00
_cell.angle_beta   90.00
_cell.angle_gamma   90.00
#
_symmetry.space_group_name_H-M   'P 1'
#
loop_
_entity.id
_entity.type
_entity.pdbx_description
1 polymer ?
#
loop_
_entity_poly.entity_id
_entity_poly.type
_entity_poly.pdbx_seq_one_letter_code
_entity_poly.pdbx_strand_id
1 'polypeptide(L)' 'MILERFKVPAKDQVFVSEAALRRTVTQIFEKLGLSPEDSAEGADVLTMTDLRGVETHGVSNMLRAYVPPARLAGGA' A
#
# COMPACT_ATOMS: atom_id res chain seq x y z
N MET A 1 -17.77 -6.14 14.60
CA MET A 1 -17.54 -7.45 13.95
C MET A 1 -17.95 -7.33 12.49
N ILE A 2 -17.06 -7.66 11.54
CA ILE A 2 -17.37 -7.58 10.10
C ILE A 2 -18.33 -8.71 9.70
N LEU A 3 -19.29 -8.47 8.81
CA LEU A 3 -20.17 -9.54 8.30
C LEU A 3 -19.36 -10.48 7.39
N GLU A 4 -19.67 -11.78 7.40
CA GLU A 4 -18.98 -12.78 6.55
C GLU A 4 -18.96 -12.40 5.07
N ARG A 5 -20.04 -11.79 4.55
CA ARG A 5 -20.12 -11.32 3.16
C ARG A 5 -19.11 -10.23 2.79
N PHE A 6 -18.49 -9.59 3.77
CA PHE A 6 -17.49 -8.54 3.56
C PHE A 6 -16.06 -9.05 3.71
N LYS A 7 -15.85 -10.30 4.13
CA LYS A 7 -14.52 -10.90 4.14
C LYS A 7 -14.13 -11.32 2.72
N VAL A 8 -12.88 -11.10 2.38
CA VAL A 8 -12.30 -11.62 1.14
C VAL A 8 -12.35 -13.15 1.17
N PRO A 9 -12.90 -13.83 0.15
CA PRO A 9 -12.92 -15.30 0.09
C PRO A 9 -11.52 -15.87 0.21
N ALA A 10 -11.34 -16.98 0.92
CA ALA A 10 -10.01 -17.55 1.21
C ALA A 10 -9.17 -17.83 -0.05
N LYS A 11 -9.83 -18.25 -1.14
CA LYS A 11 -9.18 -18.49 -2.45
C LYS A 11 -8.60 -17.22 -3.10
N ASP A 12 -9.09 -16.05 -2.71
CA ASP A 12 -8.72 -14.74 -3.27
C ASP A 12 -7.79 -13.97 -2.31
N GLN A 13 -7.50 -14.53 -1.13
CA GLN A 13 -6.59 -13.92 -0.15
C GLN A 13 -5.14 -14.12 -0.58
N VAL A 14 -4.40 -13.00 -0.64
CA VAL A 14 -2.94 -13.00 -0.86
C VAL A 14 -2.28 -12.46 0.39
N PHE A 15 -1.46 -13.28 1.05
CA PHE A 15 -0.68 -12.86 2.20
C PHE A 15 0.68 -12.36 1.76
N VAL A 16 1.03 -11.17 2.21
CA VAL A 16 2.33 -10.54 1.95
C VAL A 16 3.00 -10.21 3.27
N SER A 17 4.34 -10.27 3.30
CA SER A 17 5.11 -9.80 4.44
C SER A 17 4.95 -8.28 4.59
N GLU A 18 4.67 -7.81 5.80
CA GLU A 18 4.64 -6.37 6.11
C GLU A 18 5.95 -5.70 5.67
N ALA A 19 7.10 -6.26 6.07
CA ALA A 19 8.39 -5.66 5.73
C ALA A 19 8.63 -5.58 4.22
N ALA A 20 8.15 -6.57 3.45
CA ALA A 20 8.23 -6.54 1.99
C ALA A 20 7.28 -5.49 1.39
N LEU A 21 6.05 -5.40 1.92
CA LEU A 21 5.05 -4.42 1.49
C LEU A 21 5.53 -3.00 1.77
N ARG A 22 6.04 -2.72 2.98
CA ARG A 22 6.55 -1.41 3.38
C ARG A 22 7.71 -0.98 2.50
N ARG A 23 8.73 -1.84 2.31
CA ARG A 23 9.85 -1.57 1.40
C ARG A 23 9.38 -1.25 -0.03
N THR A 24 8.38 -1.98 -0.52
CA THR A 24 7.84 -1.78 -1.87
C THR A 24 7.16 -0.41 -1.99
N VAL A 25 6.31 -0.04 -1.03
CA VAL A 25 5.62 1.24 -1.01
C VAL A 25 6.60 2.41 -0.87
N THR A 26 7.62 2.28 -0.01
CA THR A 26 8.69 3.29 0.11
C THR A 26 9.37 3.53 -1.23
N GLN A 27 9.80 2.47 -1.94
CA GLN A 27 10.44 2.60 -3.25
C GLN A 27 9.52 3.22 -4.31
N ILE A 28 8.21 2.97 -4.24
CA ILE A 28 7.23 3.62 -5.11
C ILE A 28 7.22 5.12 -4.83
N PHE A 29 7.14 5.55 -3.58
CA PHE A 29 7.15 6.98 -3.22
C PHE A 29 8.46 7.67 -3.58
N GLU A 30 9.61 7.03 -3.39
CA GLU A 30 10.91 7.53 -3.83
C GLU A 30 10.95 7.72 -5.36
N LYS A 31 10.44 6.75 -6.13
CA LYS A 31 10.32 6.88 -7.60
C LYS A 31 9.37 7.99 -8.04
N LEU A 32 8.39 8.35 -7.21
CA LEU A 32 7.52 9.49 -7.45
C LEU A 32 8.19 10.83 -7.09
N GLY A 33 9.39 10.80 -6.49
CA GLY A 33 10.21 11.97 -6.20
C GLY A 33 10.05 12.51 -4.78
N LEU A 34 9.48 11.74 -3.86
CA LEU A 34 9.45 12.11 -2.44
C LEU A 34 10.84 11.93 -1.81
N SER A 35 11.08 12.65 -0.72
CA SER A 35 12.29 12.44 0.09
C SER A 35 12.29 11.03 0.69
N PRO A 36 13.46 10.47 1.06
CA PRO A 36 13.51 9.18 1.76
C PRO A 36 12.69 9.17 3.06
N GLU A 37 12.66 10.30 3.78
CA GLU A 37 11.90 10.46 5.02
C GLU A 37 10.39 10.42 4.76
N ASP A 38 9.89 11.24 3.83
CA ASP A 38 8.46 11.27 3.48
C ASP A 38 8.00 9.92 2.87
N SER A 39 8.87 9.27 2.11
CA SER A 39 8.60 7.96 1.50
C SER A 39 8.50 6.86 2.56
N ALA A 40 9.36 6.91 3.58
CA ALA A 40 9.31 5.98 4.70
C ALA A 40 8.04 6.20 5.54
N GLU A 41 7.75 7.45 5.91
CA GLU A 41 6.58 7.81 6.72
C GLU A 41 5.26 7.41 6.02
N GLY A 42 5.10 7.78 4.74
CA GLY A 42 3.91 7.42 3.98
C GLY A 42 3.71 5.90 3.85
N ALA A 43 4.79 5.15 3.68
CA ALA A 43 4.74 3.70 3.63
C ALA A 43 4.36 3.09 4.98
N ASP A 44 4.87 3.65 6.09
CA ASP A 44 4.55 3.19 7.44
C ASP A 44 3.06 3.41 7.76
N VAL A 45 2.51 4.58 7.44
CA VAL A 45 1.07 4.87 7.62
C VAL A 45 0.20 3.85 6.88
N LEU A 46 0.47 3.59 5.60
CA LEU A 46 -0.34 2.68 4.80
C LEU A 46 -0.23 1.23 5.29
N THR A 47 0.99 0.75 5.55
CA THR A 47 1.20 -0.63 6.00
C THR A 47 0.72 -0.88 7.42
N MET A 48 0.85 0.10 8.32
CA MET A 48 0.33 -0.04 9.67
C MET A 48 -1.21 -0.01 9.71
N THR A 49 -1.82 0.65 8.73
CA THR A 49 -3.27 0.64 8.53
C THR A 49 -3.76 -0.73 8.07
N ASP A 50 -3.02 -1.40 7.16
CA ASP A 50 -3.27 -2.80 6.78
C ASP A 50 -3.14 -3.75 7.98
N LEU A 51 -2.07 -3.61 8.79
CA LEU A 51 -1.86 -4.42 10.00
C LEU A 51 -2.99 -4.28 11.04
N ARG A 52 -3.63 -3.12 11.09
CA ARG A 52 -4.79 -2.85 11.97
C ARG A 52 -6.12 -3.33 11.38
N GLY A 53 -6.12 -3.88 10.17
CA GLY A 53 -7.33 -4.34 9.48
C GLY A 53 -8.23 -3.19 9.00
N VAL A 54 -7.67 -1.98 8.80
CA VAL A 54 -8.42 -0.82 8.30
C VAL A 54 -8.26 -0.75 6.77
N GLU A 55 -8.80 -1.75 6.09
CA GLU A 55 -8.57 -2.00 4.65
C GLU A 55 -8.94 -0.80 3.75
N THR A 56 -9.90 0.02 4.18
CA THR A 56 -10.31 1.23 3.44
C THR A 56 -9.21 2.29 3.34
N HIS A 57 -8.20 2.26 4.21
CA HIS A 57 -7.12 3.25 4.23
C HIS A 57 -5.73 2.62 4.01
N GLY A 58 -5.65 1.30 3.84
CA GLY A 58 -4.41 0.57 3.64
C GLY A 58 -3.89 0.60 2.20
N VAL A 59 -2.81 -0.13 1.91
CA VAL A 59 -2.10 -0.08 0.63
C VAL A 59 -3.01 -0.49 -0.53
N SER A 60 -3.76 -1.60 -0.39
CA SER A 60 -4.61 -2.16 -1.44
C SER A 60 -5.73 -1.22 -1.90
N ASN A 61 -6.14 -0.27 -1.05
CA ASN A 61 -7.17 0.70 -1.40
C ASN A 61 -6.60 2.11 -1.69
N MET A 62 -5.65 2.60 -0.90
CA MET A 62 -5.27 4.01 -0.98
C MET A 62 -4.06 4.29 -1.87
N LEU A 63 -3.20 3.31 -2.16
CA LEU A 63 -1.97 3.57 -2.93
C LEU A 63 -2.26 4.22 -4.30
N ARG A 64 -3.36 3.84 -4.96
CA ARG A 64 -3.79 4.42 -6.24
C ARG A 64 -4.07 5.93 -6.21
N ALA A 65 -4.39 6.49 -5.04
CA ALA A 65 -4.63 7.93 -4.89
C ALA A 65 -3.31 8.71 -4.87
N TYR A 66 -2.22 8.07 -4.46
CA TYR A 66 -0.88 8.67 -4.37
C TYR A 66 -0.04 8.42 -5.62
N VAL A 67 -0.37 7.41 -6.42
CA VAL A 67 0.36 7.05 -7.64
C VAL A 67 -0.40 7.55 -8.88
N PRO A 68 -0.02 8.69 -9.47
CA PRO A 68 -0.67 9.20 -10.67
C PRO A 68 -0.41 8.30 -11.89
N PRO A 69 -1.40 8.09 -12.79
CA PRO A 69 -1.27 7.23 -13.97
C PRO A 69 -0.08 7.56 -14.87
N ALA A 70 0.24 8.84 -15.00
CA ALA A 70 1.29 9.33 -15.90
C ALA A 70 2.72 8.97 -15.45
N ARG A 71 2.93 8.61 -14.17
CA ARG A 71 4.27 8.44 -13.60
C ARG A 71 4.74 6.99 -13.51
N LEU A 72 3.90 6.05 -13.93
CA LEU A 72 4.26 4.63 -14.10
C LEU A 72 4.78 4.29 -15.51
N ALA A 73 4.71 5.23 -16.46
CA ALA A 73 5.13 5.02 -17.85
C ALA A 73 6.60 5.43 -18.14
N GLY A 74 7.34 5.92 -17.15
CA GLY A 74 8.70 6.44 -17.31
C GLY A 74 9.78 5.40 -17.01
N GLY A 75 9.92 4.39 -17.86
CA GLY A 75 11.18 3.66 -18.00
C GLY A 75 12.10 4.43 -18.94
N ALA A 76 13.15 5.03 -18.39
CA ALA A 76 14.42 5.23 -19.07
C ALA A 76 15.32 4.03 -18.74
#